data_AF-A0A0F8AB28-F1
#
_entry.id   AF-A0A0F8AB28-F1
#
_cell.length_a   1.000
_cell.length_b   1.000
_cell.length_c   1.000
_cell.angle_alpha   90.00
_cell.angle_beta   90.00
_cell.angle_gamma   90.00
#
_symmetry.space_group_name_H-M   'P 1'
#
loop_
_entity.id
_entity.type
_entity.pdbx_description
1 polymer ?
#
loop_
_entity_poly.entity_id
_entity_poly.type
_entity_poly.pdbx_seq_one_letter_code
_entity_poly.pdbx_strand_id
1 'polypeptide(L)' 'QLSDYSAVVKTPMWLGKVADKLENQVYKTVGEFVSDVELIFTNCASYNRDNAEYHAMGNRLKELFDRDFRKVFNVSD' A
#
# COMPACT_ATOMS: atom_id res chain seq x y z
N GLN A 1 6.63 20.75 0.94
CA GLN A 1 5.35 20.05 1.18
C GLN A 1 4.60 20.03 -0.14
N LEU A 2 4.14 18.88 -0.63
CA LEU A 2 3.25 18.81 -1.79
C LEU A 2 1.91 19.43 -1.37
N SER A 3 1.67 20.67 -1.80
CA SER A 3 0.57 21.52 -1.31
C SER A 3 -0.82 20.89 -1.52
N ASP A 4 -0.93 19.97 -2.46
CA ASP A 4 -2.16 19.29 -2.88
C ASP A 4 -2.28 17.85 -2.37
N TYR A 5 -1.21 17.26 -1.82
CA TYR A 5 -1.23 15.84 -1.42
C TYR A 5 -2.31 15.53 -0.40
N SER A 6 -2.49 16.40 0.62
CA SER A 6 -3.56 16.25 1.62
C SER A 6 -4.98 16.49 1.07
N ALA A 7 -5.10 17.19 -0.06
CA ALA A 7 -6.37 17.39 -0.73
C ALA A 7 -6.84 16.08 -1.41
N VAL A 8 -5.91 15.27 -1.91
CA VAL A 8 -6.19 14.00 -2.59
C VAL A 8 -6.11 12.81 -1.63
N VAL A 9 -5.02 12.67 -0.89
CA VAL A 9 -4.74 11.56 0.02
C VAL A 9 -5.21 11.90 1.43
N LYS A 10 -6.27 11.24 1.88
CA LYS A 10 -6.89 11.46 3.20
C LYS A 10 -6.22 10.69 4.32
N THR A 11 -5.72 9.51 4.02
CA THR A 11 -5.05 8.64 4.99
C THR A 11 -3.67 8.28 4.47
N PRO A 12 -2.63 9.08 4.80
CA PRO A 12 -1.27 8.78 4.39
C PRO A 12 -0.77 7.45 4.98
N MET A 13 -0.14 6.64 4.13
CA MET A 13 0.48 5.38 4.48
C MET A 13 1.77 5.19 3.69
N TRP A 14 2.78 4.57 4.29
CA TRP A 14 4.06 4.22 3.68
C TRP A 14 4.67 3.01 4.38
N LEU A 15 5.61 2.31 3.74
CA LEU A 15 6.16 1.05 4.24
C LEU A 15 6.79 1.15 5.63
N GLY A 16 7.48 2.26 5.95
CA GLY A 16 8.01 2.51 7.28
C GLY A 16 6.93 2.51 8.37
N LYS A 17 5.80 3.20 8.13
CA LYS A 17 4.67 3.21 9.07
C LYS A 17 3.99 1.84 9.19
N VAL A 18 3.93 1.07 8.11
CA VAL A 18 3.44 -0.32 8.15
C VAL A 18 4.36 -1.19 9.01
N ALA A 19 5.67 -1.07 8.82
CA ALA A 19 6.66 -1.77 9.66
C ALA A 19 6.51 -1.38 11.13
N ASP A 20 6.43 -0.08 11.44
CA ASP A 20 6.23 0.40 12.81
C ASP A 20 4.94 -0.17 13.43
N LYS A 21 3.83 -0.18 12.68
CA LYS A 21 2.55 -0.75 13.16
C LYS A 21 2.65 -2.25 13.41
N LEU A 22 3.40 -2.97 12.58
CA LEU A 22 3.62 -4.40 12.74
C LEU A 22 4.48 -4.71 13.97
N GLU A 23 5.61 -4.03 14.12
CA GLU A 23 6.53 -4.18 15.26
C GLU A 23 5.85 -3.85 16.60
N ASN A 24 4.98 -2.83 16.61
CA ASN A 24 4.23 -2.43 17.79
C ASN A 24 2.93 -3.22 18.01
N GLN A 25 2.72 -4.34 17.29
CA GLN A 25 1.54 -5.22 17.44
C GLN A 25 0.18 -4.48 17.32
N VAL A 26 0.15 -3.45 16.49
CA VAL A 26 -1.06 -2.66 16.22
C VAL A 26 -2.07 -3.47 15.43
N TYR A 27 -1.59 -4.25 14.45
CA TYR A 27 -2.44 -5.13 13.64
C TYR A 27 -2.96 -6.31 14.48
N LYS A 28 -4.28 -6.44 14.57
CA LYS A 28 -4.97 -7.57 15.24
C LYS A 28 -5.27 -8.69 14.27
N THR A 29 -5.33 -8.40 12.98
CA THR A 29 -5.57 -9.37 11.93
C THR A 29 -4.61 -9.15 10.77
N VAL A 30 -4.36 -10.22 10.00
CA VAL A 30 -3.60 -10.11 8.74
C VAL A 30 -4.31 -9.16 7.76
N GLY A 31 -5.65 -9.12 7.80
CA GLY A 31 -6.45 -8.22 6.96
C GLY A 31 -6.12 -6.74 7.19
N GLU A 32 -5.92 -6.31 8.44
CA GLU A 32 -5.55 -4.93 8.73
C GLU A 32 -4.17 -4.54 8.18
N PHE A 33 -3.20 -5.48 8.24
CA PHE A 33 -1.89 -5.29 7.61
C PHE A 33 -2.02 -5.16 6.08
N VAL A 34 -2.79 -6.07 5.45
CA VAL A 34 -3.02 -6.04 4.00
C VAL A 34 -3.69 -4.74 3.59
N SER A 35 -4.73 -4.29 4.30
CA SER A 35 -5.43 -3.04 3.99
C SER A 35 -4.52 -1.82 4.01
N ASP A 36 -3.56 -1.74 4.95
CA ASP A 36 -2.61 -0.63 4.97
C ASP A 36 -1.60 -0.69 3.82
N VAL A 37 -1.16 -1.89 3.43
CA VAL A 37 -0.28 -2.05 2.26
C VAL A 37 -1.02 -1.68 0.97
N GLU A 38 -2.26 -2.14 0.80
CA GLU A 38 -3.12 -1.77 -0.32
C GLU A 38 -3.37 -0.27 -0.39
N LEU A 39 -3.57 0.38 0.77
CA LEU A 39 -3.76 1.83 0.87
C LEU A 39 -2.55 2.61 0.32
N ILE A 40 -1.32 2.10 0.43
CA ILE A 40 -0.15 2.72 -0.20
C ILE A 40 -0.34 2.79 -1.72
N PHE A 41 -0.78 1.69 -2.34
CA PHE A 41 -1.00 1.62 -3.78
C PHE A 41 -2.21 2.47 -4.21
N THR A 42 -3.30 2.45 -3.46
CA THR A 42 -4.49 3.29 -3.73
C THR A 42 -4.15 4.78 -3.63
N ASN A 43 -3.38 5.19 -2.63
CA ASN A 43 -2.92 6.57 -2.49
C ASN A 43 -1.99 6.97 -3.64
N CYS A 44 -1.07 6.07 -4.04
CA CYS A 44 -0.19 6.29 -5.18
C CYS A 44 -0.99 6.51 -6.46
N ALA A 45 -1.95 5.63 -6.77
CA ALA A 45 -2.77 5.74 -7.97
C ALA A 45 -3.66 7.00 -7.95
N SER A 46 -4.20 7.36 -6.78
CA SER A 46 -5.07 8.54 -6.64
C SER A 46 -4.31 9.85 -6.83
N TYR A 47 -3.15 9.98 -6.20
CA TYR A 47 -2.33 11.19 -6.30
C TYR A 47 -1.68 11.32 -7.69
N ASN A 48 -1.16 10.22 -8.22
CA ASN A 48 -0.45 10.20 -9.49
C ASN A 48 -1.36 9.94 -10.70
N ARG A 49 -2.66 10.24 -10.61
CA ARG A 49 -3.66 9.87 -11.63
C ARG A 49 -3.25 10.22 -13.08
N ASP A 50 -2.54 11.33 -13.26
CA ASP A 50 -2.11 11.88 -14.55
C ASP A 50 -0.63 11.57 -14.88
N ASN A 51 0.04 10.71 -14.10
CA ASN A 51 1.45 10.32 -14.28
C ASN A 51 1.57 8.79 -14.50
N ALA A 52 1.67 8.40 -15.77
CA ALA A 52 1.73 7.00 -16.18
C ALA A 52 2.94 6.24 -15.61
N GLU A 53 4.08 6.91 -15.41
CA GLU A 53 5.29 6.28 -14.87
C GLU A 53 5.08 5.82 -13.43
N TYR A 54 4.56 6.71 -12.56
CA TYR A 54 4.28 6.36 -11.17
C TYR A 54 3.16 5.32 -11.02
N HIS A 55 2.16 5.34 -11.90
CA HIS A 55 1.17 4.25 -11.95
C HIS A 55 1.80 2.90 -12.27
N ALA A 56 2.64 2.84 -13.30
CA ALA A 56 3.31 1.60 -13.68
C ALA A 56 4.19 1.07 -12.55
N MET A 57 4.93 1.95 -11.88
CA MET A 57 5.75 1.58 -10.72
C MET A 57 4.89 1.08 -9.55
N GLY A 58 3.79 1.77 -9.23
CA GLY A 58 2.85 1.38 -8.17
C GLY A 58 2.21 0.02 -8.43
N ASN A 59 1.76 -0.23 -9.66
CA ASN A 59 1.17 -1.51 -10.07
C ASN A 59 2.17 -2.65 -9.97
N ARG A 60 3.42 -2.45 -10.40
CA ARG A 60 4.46 -3.48 -10.28
C ARG A 60 4.72 -3.88 -8.82
N LEU A 61 4.71 -2.92 -7.89
CA LEU A 61 4.87 -3.21 -6.47
C LEU A 61 3.63 -3.91 -5.90
N LYS A 62 2.43 -3.54 -6.36
CA LYS A 62 1.19 -4.23 -5.97
C LYS A 62 1.20 -5.71 -6.42
N GLU A 63 1.56 -5.98 -7.67
CA GLU A 63 1.67 -7.35 -8.20
C GLU A 63 2.72 -8.17 -7.45
N LEU A 64 3.85 -7.56 -7.10
CA LEU A 64 4.89 -8.17 -6.29
C LEU A 64 4.34 -8.58 -4.91
N PHE A 65 3.64 -7.66 -4.23
CA PHE A 65 3.01 -7.93 -2.95
C PHE A 65 1.96 -9.05 -3.04
N ASP A 66 1.04 -8.96 -3.99
CA ASP A 66 -0.05 -9.94 -4.16
C ASP A 66 0.51 -11.35 -4.39
N ARG A 67 1.54 -11.48 -5.24
CA ARG A 67 2.20 -12.76 -5.51
C ARG A 67 2.88 -13.32 -4.27
N ASP A 68 3.69 -12.51 -3.59
CA ASP A 68 4.48 -12.96 -2.45
C ASP A 68 3.56 -13.26 -1.25
N PHE A 69 2.50 -12.47 -1.05
CA PHE A 69 1.47 -12.73 -0.04
C PHE A 69 0.78 -14.08 -0.28
N ARG A 70 0.29 -14.34 -1.49
CA ARG A 70 -0.32 -15.64 -1.84
C ARG A 70 0.62 -16.81 -1.58
N LYS A 71 1.90 -16.65 -1.94
CA LYS A 71 2.93 -17.68 -1.70
C LYS A 71 3.16 -17.94 -0.22
N VAL A 72 3.24 -16.90 0.61
CA VAL A 72 3.47 -17.03 2.06
C VAL A 72 2.29 -17.69 2.75
N PHE A 73 1.06 -17.34 2.36
CA PHE A 73 -0.16 -17.85 2.99
C PHE A 73 -0.76 -19.07 2.28
N ASN A 74 -0.08 -19.60 1.25
CA ASN A 74 -0.54 -20.72 0.43
C ASN A 74 -2.00 -20.57 -0.06
N VAL A 75 -2.36 -19.36 -0.47
CA VAL A 75 -3.69 -19.04 -1.02
C VAL A 75 -3.74 -19.57 -2.44
N SER A 76 -4.57 -20.58 -2.66
CA SER A 76 -4.87 -21.12 -4.01
C SER A 76 -5.95 -20.27 -4.68
N ASP A 77 -5.97 -20.28 -6.02
CA ASP A 77 -7.02 -19.63 -6.81
C ASP A 77 -8.40 -20.29 -6.67
#